data_AF-A0A7Y0A0R6-F1
#
_entry.id   AF-A0A7Y0A0R6-F1
#
_cell.length_a   1.000
_cell.length_b   1.000
_cell.length_c   1.000
_cell.angle_alpha   90.00
_cell.angle_beta   90.00
_cell.angle_gamma   90.00
#
_symmetry.space_group_name_H-M   'P 1'
#
loop_
_entity.id
_entity.type
_entity.pdbx_description
1 polymer ?
#
loop_
_entity_poly.entity_id
_entity_poly.type
_entity_poly.pdbx_seq_one_letter_code
_entity_poly.pdbx_strand_id
1 'polypeptide(L)'
;MTALLDWFAAARWRMSLSHCLEGLLIQIPIGLLSNFRIGALAVVVWYWSRKKLECEFETLDVEESLAFESHAYTWSIGWLPWQWDAYKVLDVVLPALSAMLIAMAMRDYRGLLSAF
;
A
#
# COMPACT_ATOMS: atom_id res chain seq x y z
N MET A 1 12.52 -3.94 -29.49
CA MET A 1 11.22 -3.83 -28.81
C MET A 1 11.25 -4.45 -27.41
N THR A 2 11.88 -5.62 -27.22
CA THR A 2 12.05 -6.29 -25.92
C THR A 2 12.78 -5.42 -24.88
N ALA A 3 13.93 -4.84 -25.23
CA ALA A 3 14.72 -4.03 -24.29
C ALA A 3 13.99 -2.80 -23.72
N LEU A 4 13.05 -2.21 -24.46
CA LEU A 4 12.26 -1.06 -24.03
C LEU A 4 11.13 -1.49 -23.08
N LEU A 5 10.49 -2.63 -23.37
CA LEU A 5 9.51 -3.26 -22.47
C LEU A 5 10.16 -3.75 -21.17
N ASP A 6 11.37 -4.33 -21.25
CA ASP A 6 12.14 -4.77 -20.08
C ASP A 6 12.54 -3.57 -19.21
N TRP A 7 12.87 -2.43 -19.82
CA TRP A 7 13.15 -1.20 -19.10
C TRP A 7 11.92 -0.65 -18.37
N PHE A 8 10.75 -0.64 -19.02
CA PHE A 8 9.49 -0.24 -18.36
C PHE A 8 9.11 -1.17 -17.21
N ALA A 9 9.26 -2.49 -17.39
CA ALA A 9 9.02 -3.47 -16.34
C ALA A 9 9.99 -3.27 -15.17
N ALA A 10 11.27 -3.04 -15.44
CA ALA A 10 12.27 -2.75 -14.42
C ALA A 10 12.02 -1.42 -13.68
N ALA A 11 11.57 -0.38 -14.39
CA ALA A 11 11.21 0.90 -13.79
C ALA A 11 10.00 0.78 -12.87
N ARG A 12 8.96 0.03 -13.27
CA ARG A 12 7.81 -0.26 -12.41
C ARG A 12 8.18 -1.13 -11.22
N TRP A 13 9.03 -2.12 -11.40
CA TRP A 13 9.53 -2.93 -10.29
C TRP A 13 10.26 -2.10 -9.23
N ARG A 14 11.06 -1.12 -9.65
CA ARG A 14 11.73 -0.17 -8.73
C ARG A 14 10.73 0.67 -7.96
N MET A 15 9.64 1.08 -8.59
CA MET A 15 8.55 1.82 -7.95
C MET A 15 7.80 0.94 -6.93
N SER A 16 7.53 -0.32 -7.27
CA SER A 16 6.92 -1.26 -6.32
C SER A 16 7.86 -1.58 -5.14
N LEU A 17 9.18 -1.58 -5.34
CA LEU A 17 10.16 -1.71 -4.27
C LEU A 17 10.25 -0.48 -3.37
N SER A 18 10.07 0.74 -3.90
CA SER A 18 10.04 1.95 -3.05
C SER A 18 8.86 1.93 -2.09
N HIS A 19 7.76 1.26 -2.45
CA HIS A 19 6.63 1.05 -1.56
C HIS A 19 6.98 0.23 -0.30
N CYS A 20 7.97 -0.67 -0.36
CA CYS A 20 8.47 -1.35 0.84
C CYS A 20 9.12 -0.36 1.82
N LEU A 21 9.89 0.60 1.32
CA LEU A 21 10.51 1.65 2.16
C LEU A 21 9.47 2.61 2.72
N GLU A 22 8.50 3.03 1.90
CA GLU A 22 7.34 3.80 2.37
C GLU A 22 6.54 3.04 3.43
N GLY A 23 6.39 1.72 3.28
CA GLY A 23 5.75 0.85 4.28
C GLY A 23 6.46 0.87 5.64
N LEU A 24 7.79 1.01 5.67
CA LEU A 24 8.54 1.15 6.93
C LEU A 24 8.17 2.43 7.67
N LEU A 25 7.89 3.53 6.97
CA LEU A 25 7.47 4.80 7.60
C LEU A 25 6.14 4.66 8.34
N ILE A 26 5.30 3.71 7.95
CA ILE A 26 4.03 3.40 8.63
C ILE A 26 4.27 2.35 9.72
N GLN A 27 4.98 1.28 9.38
CA GLN A 27 5.15 0.13 10.27
C GLN A 27 6.01 0.44 11.49
N ILE A 28 7.10 1.20 11.34
CA ILE A 28 8.02 1.50 12.46
C ILE A 28 7.30 2.26 13.58
N PRO A 29 6.64 3.42 13.35
CA PRO A 29 6.00 4.15 14.44
C PRO A 29 4.88 3.36 15.11
N ILE A 30 4.00 2.72 14.34
CA ILE A 30 2.90 1.91 14.88
C ILE A 30 3.43 0.66 15.59
N GLY A 31 4.46 0.05 15.01
CA GLY A 31 5.14 -1.12 15.53
C GLY A 31 5.81 -0.86 16.87
N LEU A 32 6.54 0.24 16.99
CA LEU A 32 7.21 0.69 18.23
C LEU A 32 6.21 1.04 19.33
N LEU A 33 5.11 1.72 18.99
CA LEU A 33 4.09 2.09 19.97
C LEU A 33 3.31 0.88 20.49
N SER A 34 2.85 0.00 19.59
CA SER A 34 1.95 -1.10 19.91
C SER A 34 2.61 -2.47 19.74
N ASN A 35 2.76 -2.96 18.50
CA ASN A 35 3.59 -4.12 18.17
C ASN A 35 3.71 -4.19 16.65
N PHE A 36 4.73 -4.89 16.14
CA PHE A 36 4.99 -4.93 14.70
C PHE A 36 3.95 -5.69 13.88
N ARG A 37 3.08 -6.51 14.50
CA ARG A 37 1.94 -7.14 13.81
C ARG A 37 0.85 -6.13 13.50
N ILE A 38 0.52 -5.26 14.46
CA ILE A 38 -0.40 -4.13 14.25
C ILE A 38 0.22 -3.15 13.24
N GLY A 39 1.53 -2.91 13.32
CA GLY A 39 2.25 -2.13 12.32
C GLY A 39 2.12 -2.71 10.91
N ALA A 40 2.27 -4.03 10.74
CA ALA A 40 2.09 -4.68 9.45
C ALA A 40 0.64 -4.59 8.94
N LEU A 41 -0.35 -4.77 9.81
CA LEU A 41 -1.76 -4.57 9.47
C LEU A 41 -2.00 -3.15 8.96
N ALA A 42 -1.42 -2.14 9.61
CA ALA A 42 -1.56 -0.75 9.20
C ALA A 42 -0.95 -0.49 7.81
N VAL A 43 0.19 -1.09 7.48
CA VAL A 43 0.76 -1.03 6.12
C VAL A 43 -0.22 -1.64 5.11
N VAL A 44 -0.77 -2.82 5.39
CA VAL A 44 -1.74 -3.49 4.49
C VAL A 44 -2.95 -2.60 4.25
N VAL A 45 -3.56 -2.09 5.33
CA VAL A 45 -4.76 -1.23 5.25
C VAL A 45 -4.46 0.07 4.49
N TRP A 46 -3.32 0.69 4.75
CA TRP A 46 -2.91 1.92 4.06
C TRP A 46 -2.77 1.72 2.55
N TYR A 47 -1.99 0.72 2.15
CA TYR A 47 -1.74 0.44 0.73
C TYR A 47 -3.00 -0.02 0.00
N TRP A 48 -3.83 -0.83 0.64
CA TRP A 48 -5.12 -1.23 0.09
C TRP A 48 -6.02 -0.01 -0.14
N SER A 49 -6.14 0.85 0.87
CA SER A 49 -6.98 2.07 0.78
C SER A 49 -6.48 3.00 -0.31
N ARG A 50 -5.16 3.20 -0.40
CA ARG A 50 -4.52 4.02 -1.44
C ARG A 50 -4.79 3.46 -2.84
N LYS A 51 -4.58 2.16 -3.07
CA LYS A 51 -4.80 1.56 -4.40
C LYS A 51 -6.26 1.47 -4.79
N LYS A 52 -7.17 1.32 -3.83
CA LYS A 52 -8.60 1.47 -4.07
C LYS A 52 -8.93 2.89 -4.54
N LEU A 53 -8.41 3.92 -3.87
CA LEU A 53 -8.63 5.32 -4.24
C LEU A 53 -8.04 5.66 -5.62
N GLU A 54 -6.85 5.14 -5.94
CA GLU A 54 -6.25 5.29 -7.27
C GLU A 54 -7.15 4.68 -8.36
N CYS A 55 -7.74 3.50 -8.12
CA CYS A 55 -8.66 2.88 -9.08
C CYS A 55 -9.97 3.65 -9.23
N GLU A 56 -10.51 4.19 -8.13
CA GLU A 56 -11.72 5.02 -8.20
C GLU A 56 -11.46 6.32 -8.95
N PHE A 57 -10.31 6.96 -8.72
CA PHE A 57 -9.92 8.18 -9.42
C PHE A 57 -9.78 7.98 -10.93
N GLU A 58 -9.22 6.85 -11.37
CA GLU A 58 -9.08 6.52 -12.79
C GLU A 58 -10.43 6.28 -13.51
N THR A 59 -11.49 5.99 -12.75
CA THR A 59 -12.84 5.78 -13.32
C THR A 59 -13.68 7.05 -13.41
N LEU A 60 -13.23 8.17 -12.82
CA LEU A 60 -13.91 9.45 -12.86
C LEU A 60 -13.63 10.19 -14.17
N ASP A 61 -14.60 10.96 -14.65
CA ASP A 61 -14.41 11.80 -15.84
C ASP A 61 -13.48 12.99 -15.51
N VAL A 62 -12.87 13.60 -16.54
CA VAL A 62 -11.86 14.66 -16.38
C VAL A 62 -12.42 15.87 -15.61
N GLU A 63 -13.69 16.22 -15.84
CA GLU A 63 -14.38 17.30 -15.11
C GLU A 63 -14.66 16.94 -13.64
N GLU A 64 -14.94 15.67 -13.34
CA GLU A 64 -15.20 15.17 -11.97
C GLU A 64 -13.90 14.99 -11.16
N SER A 65 -12.78 14.72 -11.85
CA SER A 65 -11.44 14.64 -11.24
C SER A 65 -10.94 15.98 -10.70
N LEU A 66 -11.36 17.11 -11.29
CA LEU A 66 -11.04 18.46 -10.83
C LEU A 66 -11.89 18.88 -9.62
N ALA A 67 -13.06 18.25 -9.43
CA ALA A 67 -13.95 18.47 -8.29
C ALA A 67 -13.62 17.56 -7.08
N PHE A 68 -12.57 16.74 -7.18
CA PHE A 68 -12.19 15.70 -6.21
C PHE A 68 -11.94 16.22 -4.79
N GLU A 69 -11.66 17.52 -4.61
CA GLU A 69 -11.53 18.12 -3.26
C GLU A 69 -12.87 18.29 -2.52
N SER A 70 -14.01 18.25 -3.23
CA SER A 70 -15.31 18.70 -2.69
C SER A 70 -16.31 17.60 -2.33
N HIS A 71 -16.14 16.37 -2.84
CA HIS A 71 -17.12 15.29 -2.67
C HIS A 71 -16.48 14.03 -2.08
N ALA A 72 -17.04 13.54 -0.97
CA ALA A 72 -16.74 12.23 -0.43
C ALA A 72 -17.33 11.16 -1.36
N TYR A 73 -16.56 10.71 -2.35
CA TYR A 73 -17.01 9.67 -3.26
C TYR A 73 -17.38 8.40 -2.49
N THR A 74 -18.55 7.86 -2.83
CA THR A 74 -19.08 6.63 -2.25
C THR A 74 -18.16 5.48 -2.62
N TRP A 75 -17.64 4.78 -1.61
CA TRP A 75 -16.71 3.66 -1.74
C TRP A 75 -17.36 2.49 -2.48
N SER A 76 -17.48 2.60 -3.80
CA SER A 76 -18.34 1.74 -4.61
C SER A 76 -17.56 0.84 -5.56
N ILE A 77 -16.40 1.29 -6.03
CA ILE A 77 -15.58 0.61 -7.05
C ILE A 77 -14.17 0.36 -6.52
N GLY A 78 -13.50 -0.70 -7.01
CA GLY A 78 -12.10 -0.97 -6.75
C GLY A 78 -11.81 -1.63 -5.41
N TRP A 79 -12.80 -2.27 -4.80
CA TRP A 79 -12.62 -2.98 -3.53
C TRP A 79 -11.81 -4.25 -3.64
N LEU A 80 -11.81 -4.88 -4.82
CA LEU A 80 -11.34 -6.24 -4.99
C LEU A 80 -10.16 -6.28 -5.96
N PRO A 81 -9.09 -7.04 -5.64
CA PRO A 81 -7.82 -6.98 -6.36
C PRO A 81 -7.90 -7.55 -7.77
N TRP A 82 -8.92 -8.34 -8.09
CA TRP A 82 -9.19 -8.82 -9.46
C TRP A 82 -9.76 -7.74 -10.38
N GLN A 83 -10.17 -6.58 -9.84
CA GLN A 83 -10.54 -5.40 -10.61
C GLN A 83 -9.33 -4.54 -10.94
N TRP A 84 -8.15 -4.85 -10.38
CA TRP A 84 -6.95 -4.04 -10.51
C TRP A 84 -6.00 -4.60 -11.56
N ASP A 85 -5.19 -3.72 -12.15
CA ASP A 85 -4.06 -4.11 -12.96
C ASP A 85 -3.04 -4.89 -12.12
N ALA A 86 -2.34 -5.85 -12.74
CA ALA A 86 -1.39 -6.74 -12.06
C ALA A 86 -0.28 -5.97 -11.32
N TYR A 87 0.11 -4.81 -11.85
CA TYR A 87 1.10 -3.93 -11.21
C TYR A 87 0.56 -3.28 -9.93
N LYS A 88 -0.72 -2.89 -9.89
CA LYS A 88 -1.33 -2.33 -8.67
C LYS A 88 -1.47 -3.39 -7.58
N VAL A 89 -1.74 -4.64 -7.96
CA VAL A 89 -1.72 -5.77 -7.02
C VAL A 89 -0.31 -5.94 -6.45
N LEU A 90 0.72 -5.88 -7.30
CA LEU A 90 2.12 -6.00 -6.87
C LEU A 90 2.51 -4.87 -5.88
N ASP A 91 2.05 -3.65 -6.13
CA ASP A 91 2.29 -2.49 -5.26
C ASP A 91 1.67 -2.65 -3.86
N VAL A 92 0.70 -3.54 -3.66
CA VAL A 92 0.15 -3.88 -2.33
C VAL A 92 0.85 -5.10 -1.75
N VAL A 93 1.09 -6.12 -2.58
CA VAL A 93 1.64 -7.40 -2.13
C VAL A 93 3.09 -7.25 -1.63
N LEU A 94 3.94 -6.49 -2.32
CA LEU A 94 5.34 -6.29 -1.90
C LEU A 94 5.48 -5.59 -0.54
N PRO A 95 4.85 -4.43 -0.28
CA PRO A 95 4.91 -3.81 1.05
C PRO A 95 4.21 -4.65 2.11
N ALA A 96 3.12 -5.36 1.79
CA ALA A 96 2.46 -6.26 2.72
C ALA A 96 3.36 -7.43 3.15
N LEU A 97 4.00 -8.10 2.18
CA LEU A 97 4.91 -9.22 2.46
C LEU A 97 6.13 -8.77 3.25
N SER A 98 6.76 -7.66 2.85
CA SER A 98 7.92 -7.13 3.59
C SER A 98 7.55 -6.74 5.01
N ALA A 99 6.39 -6.09 5.22
CA ALA A 99 5.92 -5.75 6.55
C ALA A 99 5.59 -6.98 7.39
N MET A 100 4.99 -8.01 6.81
CA MET A 100 4.71 -9.28 7.51
C MET A 100 6.00 -10.01 7.91
N LEU A 101 7.03 -10.02 7.07
CA LEU A 101 8.34 -10.58 7.40
C LEU A 101 8.97 -9.84 8.59
N ILE A 102 8.90 -8.51 8.62
CA ILE A 102 9.38 -7.69 9.75
C ILE A 102 8.59 -8.00 11.02
N ALA A 103 7.26 -8.14 10.92
CA ALA A 103 6.41 -8.50 12.05
C ALA A 103 6.74 -9.89 12.62
N MET A 104 7.11 -10.84 11.76
CA MET A 104 7.58 -12.16 12.19
C MET A 104 8.96 -12.09 12.84
N ALA A 105 9.89 -11.30 12.30
CA ALA A 105 11.21 -11.09 12.88
C ALA A 105 11.13 -10.41 14.27
N MET A 106 10.20 -9.46 14.43
CA MET A 106 9.96 -8.73 15.68
C MET A 106 8.83 -9.34 16.52
N ARG A 107 8.57 -10.64 16.40
CA ARG A 107 7.44 -11.34 17.03
C ARG A 107 7.31 -11.09 18.53
N ASP A 108 8.43 -11.06 19.23
CA ASP A 108 8.47 -10.97 20.69
C ASP A 108 8.47 -9.52 21.21
N TYR A 109 8.52 -8.54 20.31
CA TYR A 109 8.44 -7.13 20.67
C TYR A 109 6.99 -6.75 21.01
N ARG A 110 6.77 -6.28 22.24
CA ARG A 110 5.44 -5.97 22.78
C ARG A 110 5.05 -4.50 22.71
N GLY A 111 5.94 -3.62 22.23
CA GLY A 111 5.68 -2.18 22.12
C GLY A 111 5.81 -1.41 23.43
N LEU A 112 6.08 -0.11 23.28
CA LEU A 112 6.26 0.82 24.39
C LEU A 112 4.99 0.98 25.25
N LEU A 113 3.81 0.85 24.65
CA LEU A 113 2.53 0.95 25.37
C LEU A 113 2.15 -0.32 26.15
N SER A 114 2.82 -1.45 25.93
CA SER A 114 2.57 -2.68 26.70
C SER A 114 3.28 -2.74 28.06
N ALA A 115 4.19 -1.79 28.31
CA ALA A 115 4.95 -1.69 29.54
C ALA A 115 4.19 -0.90 30.64
N PHE A 116 3.04 -0.32 30.31
CA PHE A 116 2.10 0.34 31.22
C PHE A 116 0.84 -0.51 31.40
#